data_AF-A0A917AGA5-F1
#
_entry.id   AF-A0A917AGA5-F1
#
_cell.length_a   1.000
_cell.length_b   1.000
_cell.length_c   1.000
_cell.angle_alpha   90.00
_cell.angle_beta   90.00
_cell.angle_gamma   90.00
#
_symmetry.space_group_name_H-M   'P 1'
#
loop_
_entity.id
_entity.type
_entity.pdbx_description
1 polymer ?
#
loop_
_entity_poly.entity_id
_entity_poly.type
_entity_poly.pdbx_seq_one_letter_code
_entity_poly.pdbx_strand_id
1 'polypeptide(L)'
;MVTAIGEALPETGITPEFIVGITGHRDIAAGDIERARVELRTLFQTVSDTFEYLPVRIATGLAEGADTLAAEVALELGLGVVAVLPMPREHYLQDFEGDAKTKLESLLADDGVRVFEIPLAEGRSAEEMSDQAARDEQYRLLADYLRRRSNLLVAVWDGVDAGLVGGTSDVVMRYLSDGRGETPNRIEREENANEGCGNIMAWVPVDRQSSTAGELPSGACYLISNANYDCFWQDNTLPQPILTRWKGFDGFYAERISDHGADLPAYGLSESGDTLQSGDPRGLDAEFVRADQIARFYQAQSHKLFALFGLLAAGMGLAFLIYAKLLASKVFLIVYIALFAAGFLGFRYSHRQHLHSKHLAFRALAETFRVQFFLILSGAGDGYNPRRILALTSVDQFRRFEWLQEAIRVAEPLVYFGHCTKSDALNVVQDRWIRDQLGYFEKKQHTLHRQHERLERIKVALLAGSVLGALALIFFKKTLVHLEMMGYDSKAWLVFFMGLLPLWVAVWELYQGKMATRELLWQYANQSRYFRAANREIEQANSLEAGQKIIRDLADKALIEIYMWSVHRYHREHEPPAAG
;
A
#
# COMPACT_ATOMS: atom_id res chain seq x y z
N MET A 1 14.17 29.70 1.57
CA MET A 1 15.64 29.56 1.48
C MET A 1 15.91 28.07 1.61
N VAL A 2 16.03 27.43 0.46
CA VAL A 2 16.03 25.96 0.28
C VAL A 2 17.42 25.47 0.63
N THR A 3 17.55 24.78 1.76
CA THR A 3 18.82 24.16 2.16
C THR A 3 18.89 22.79 1.51
N ALA A 4 19.86 22.64 0.61
CA ALA A 4 20.18 21.41 -0.08
C ALA A 4 20.47 20.28 0.91
N ILE A 5 19.63 19.23 0.88
CA ILE A 5 19.99 17.90 1.39
C ILE A 5 20.61 17.17 0.20
N GLY A 6 21.92 17.35 0.07
CA GLY A 6 22.75 16.61 -0.87
C GLY A 6 23.33 15.38 -0.19
N GLU A 7 22.60 14.28 -0.25
CA GLU A 7 23.18 12.95 -0.35
C GLU A 7 22.45 12.24 -1.49
N ALA A 8 23.21 11.88 -2.52
CA ALA A 8 22.70 11.21 -3.71
C ALA A 8 22.13 9.85 -3.30
N LEU A 9 20.79 9.77 -3.27
CA LEU A 9 20.07 8.51 -3.25
C LEU A 9 20.48 7.72 -4.50
N PRO A 10 20.75 6.41 -4.40
CA PRO A 10 21.20 5.62 -5.54
C PRO A 10 20.19 5.73 -6.68
N GLU A 11 20.67 6.10 -7.88
CA GLU A 11 19.92 6.27 -9.13
C GLU A 11 19.34 4.95 -9.72
N THR A 12 19.14 3.93 -8.88
CA THR A 12 18.70 2.61 -9.30
C THR A 12 17.43 2.19 -8.57
N GLY A 13 16.32 2.09 -9.33
CA GLY A 13 15.17 1.25 -8.99
C GLY A 13 14.02 1.89 -8.22
N ILE A 14 12.86 2.04 -8.87
CA ILE A 14 11.52 2.17 -8.26
C ILE A 14 11.40 3.27 -7.18
N THR A 15 11.83 4.50 -7.48
CA THR A 15 11.36 5.65 -6.70
C THR A 15 9.85 5.81 -6.92
N PRO A 16 9.04 5.99 -5.86
CA PRO A 16 7.62 6.25 -6.03
C PRO A 16 7.44 7.61 -6.71
N GLU A 17 6.92 7.57 -7.93
CA GLU A 17 6.63 8.72 -8.79
C GLU A 17 5.19 8.58 -9.25
N PHE A 18 4.51 9.71 -9.51
CA PHE A 18 3.22 9.68 -10.16
C PHE A 18 3.41 9.55 -11.67
N ILE A 19 3.09 8.39 -12.23
CA ILE A 19 3.28 8.10 -13.65
C ILE A 19 2.03 8.43 -14.45
N VAL A 20 2.18 9.31 -15.42
CA VAL A 20 1.17 9.62 -16.43
C VAL A 20 1.55 8.91 -17.73
N GLY A 21 0.87 7.82 -18.07
CA GLY A 21 1.12 7.09 -19.32
C GLY A 21 0.44 7.75 -20.50
N ILE A 22 1.10 7.73 -21.66
CA ILE A 22 0.56 8.29 -22.90
C ILE A 22 0.28 7.15 -23.88
N THR A 23 -0.86 7.23 -24.54
CA THR A 23 -1.18 6.46 -25.73
C THR A 23 -1.96 7.34 -26.70
N GLY A 24 -1.91 7.09 -28.00
CA GLY A 24 -2.68 7.89 -28.93
C GLY A 24 -2.43 7.59 -30.39
N HIS A 25 -3.10 8.35 -31.24
CA HIS A 25 -2.98 8.22 -32.69
C HIS A 25 -1.65 8.74 -33.20
N ARG A 26 -1.09 8.05 -34.19
CA ARG A 26 0.12 8.48 -34.90
C ARG A 26 -0.16 9.55 -35.94
N ASP A 27 -1.35 9.49 -36.54
CA ASP A 27 -1.80 10.31 -37.66
C ASP A 27 -2.85 11.36 -37.24
N ILE A 28 -2.51 12.20 -36.26
CA ILE A 28 -3.39 13.28 -35.77
C ILE A 28 -3.66 14.28 -36.91
N ALA A 29 -4.91 14.72 -37.06
CA ALA A 29 -5.31 15.75 -38.00
C ALA A 29 -4.62 17.09 -37.68
N ALA A 30 -4.09 17.77 -38.71
CA ALA A 30 -3.30 18.99 -38.52
C ALA A 30 -4.06 20.12 -37.77
N GLY A 31 -5.38 20.20 -37.93
CA GLY A 31 -6.22 21.16 -37.22
C GLY A 31 -6.35 20.91 -35.71
N ASP A 32 -6.07 19.69 -35.26
CA ASP A 32 -6.21 19.28 -33.85
C ASP A 32 -4.91 19.32 -33.07
N ILE A 33 -3.75 19.42 -33.71
CA ILE A 33 -2.43 19.35 -33.05
C ILE A 33 -2.29 20.45 -31.99
N GLU A 34 -2.57 21.71 -32.34
CA GLU A 34 -2.47 22.83 -31.39
C GLU A 34 -3.50 22.73 -30.27
N ARG A 35 -4.72 22.26 -30.58
CA ARG A 35 -5.76 22.03 -29.57
C ARG A 35 -5.32 20.96 -28.58
N ALA A 36 -4.83 19.82 -29.08
CA ALA A 36 -4.30 18.74 -28.27
C ALA A 36 -3.10 19.20 -27.42
N ARG A 37 -2.21 20.04 -27.97
CA ARG A 37 -1.08 20.63 -27.22
C ARG A 37 -1.57 21.45 -26.02
N VAL A 38 -2.58 22.30 -26.20
CA VAL A 38 -3.15 23.14 -25.13
C VAL A 38 -3.84 22.28 -24.06
N GLU A 39 -4.61 21.27 -24.47
CA GLU A 39 -5.29 20.34 -23.55
C GLU A 39 -4.28 19.52 -22.74
N LEU A 40 -3.25 18.96 -23.39
CA LEU A 40 -2.16 18.23 -22.71
C LEU A 40 -1.42 19.13 -21.72
N ARG A 41 -1.11 20.36 -22.10
CA ARG A 41 -0.43 21.32 -21.21
C ARG A 41 -1.26 21.61 -19.97
N THR A 42 -2.55 21.84 -20.15
CA THR A 42 -3.50 22.12 -19.06
C THR A 42 -3.64 20.92 -18.14
N LEU A 43 -3.76 19.72 -18.70
CA LEU A 43 -3.85 18.47 -17.96
C LEU A 43 -2.59 18.22 -17.13
N PHE A 44 -1.41 18.30 -17.75
CA PHE A 44 -0.14 18.04 -17.06
C PHE A 44 0.12 19.06 -15.95
N GLN A 45 -0.21 20.33 -16.16
CA GLN A 45 -0.13 21.35 -15.11
C GLN A 45 -1.09 21.04 -13.96
N THR A 46 -2.34 20.69 -14.26
CA THR A 46 -3.36 20.36 -13.24
C THR A 46 -2.93 19.16 -12.38
N VAL A 47 -2.36 18.12 -13.02
CA VAL A 47 -1.85 16.95 -12.31
C VAL A 47 -0.62 17.32 -11.47
N SER A 48 0.34 18.06 -12.04
CA SER A 48 1.53 18.53 -11.31
C SER A 48 1.17 19.38 -10.09
N ASP A 49 0.21 20.29 -10.23
CA ASP A 49 -0.22 21.19 -9.14
C ASP A 49 -1.01 20.47 -8.04
N THR A 50 -1.39 19.20 -8.25
CA THR A 50 -2.09 18.39 -7.24
C THR A 50 -1.14 17.88 -6.16
N PHE A 51 0.16 17.77 -6.46
CA PHE A 51 1.18 17.18 -5.58
C PHE A 51 2.12 18.25 -5.02
N GLU A 52 2.40 18.20 -3.72
CA GLU A 52 3.36 19.11 -3.08
C GLU A 52 4.77 18.48 -3.05
N TYR A 53 4.84 17.16 -2.91
CA TYR A 53 6.11 16.44 -2.69
C TYR A 53 6.38 15.39 -3.78
N LEU A 54 5.34 14.69 -4.24
CA LEU A 54 5.46 13.57 -5.16
C LEU A 54 5.78 14.05 -6.59
N PRO A 55 6.92 13.65 -7.17
CA PRO A 55 7.26 14.00 -8.55
C PRO A 55 6.30 13.35 -9.55
N VAL A 56 5.88 14.13 -10.54
CA VAL A 56 5.09 13.66 -11.69
C VAL A 56 6.03 13.37 -12.86
N ARG A 57 5.82 12.23 -13.52
CA ARG A 57 6.61 11.81 -14.68
C ARG A 57 5.73 11.27 -15.79
N ILE A 58 6.04 11.64 -17.03
CA ILE A 58 5.30 11.15 -18.20
C ILE A 58 5.97 9.87 -18.73
N ALA A 59 5.22 8.82 -18.99
CA ALA A 59 5.71 7.59 -19.61
C ALA A 59 5.09 7.41 -20.99
N THR A 60 5.91 7.20 -22.02
CA THR A 60 5.45 7.15 -23.42
C THR A 60 6.34 6.22 -24.24
N GLY A 61 5.76 5.63 -25.30
CA GLY A 61 6.52 4.85 -26.28
C GLY A 61 7.35 5.70 -27.24
N LEU A 62 7.15 7.03 -27.25
CA LEU A 62 7.72 7.96 -28.24
C LEU A 62 7.40 7.59 -29.69
N ALA A 63 6.25 6.96 -29.93
CA ALA A 63 5.73 6.82 -31.29
C ALA A 63 5.45 8.20 -31.92
N GLU A 64 5.50 8.28 -33.25
CA GLU A 64 5.13 9.50 -33.96
C GLU A 64 3.71 9.94 -33.60
N GLY A 65 3.46 11.25 -33.59
CA GLY A 65 2.14 11.82 -33.30
C GLY A 65 1.94 12.12 -31.82
N ALA A 66 0.89 11.54 -31.23
CA ALA A 66 0.45 11.81 -29.85
C ALA A 66 1.57 11.67 -28.80
N ASP A 67 2.33 10.60 -28.89
CA ASP A 67 3.40 10.25 -27.95
C ASP A 67 4.52 11.30 -27.98
N THR A 68 5.05 11.63 -29.16
CA THR A 68 6.04 12.71 -29.31
C THR A 68 5.51 14.09 -28.89
N LEU A 69 4.24 14.41 -29.21
CA LEU A 69 3.61 15.68 -28.82
C LEU A 69 3.52 15.80 -27.29
N ALA A 70 3.08 14.75 -26.61
CA ALA A 70 3.01 14.72 -25.16
C ALA A 70 4.39 14.85 -24.50
N ALA A 71 5.41 14.17 -25.05
CA ALA A 71 6.78 14.27 -24.56
C ALA A 71 7.33 15.70 -24.65
N GLU A 72 7.13 16.40 -25.77
CA GLU A 72 7.52 17.80 -25.91
C GLU A 72 6.85 18.69 -24.87
N VAL A 73 5.53 18.58 -24.72
CA VAL A 73 4.75 19.40 -23.78
C VAL A 73 5.22 19.15 -22.35
N ALA A 74 5.55 17.91 -22.00
CA ALA A 74 6.09 17.56 -20.69
C ALA A 74 7.44 18.27 -20.43
N LEU A 75 8.36 18.18 -21.38
CA LEU A 75 9.69 18.81 -21.27
C LEU A 75 9.59 20.34 -21.20
N GLU A 76 8.68 20.96 -21.96
CA GLU A 76 8.42 22.41 -21.87
C GLU A 76 7.92 22.85 -20.49
N LEU A 77 7.22 21.97 -19.77
CA LEU A 77 6.75 22.20 -18.40
C LEU A 77 7.81 21.83 -17.34
N GLY A 78 8.98 21.33 -17.76
CA GLY A 78 10.02 20.84 -16.85
C GLY A 78 9.68 19.51 -16.18
N LEU A 79 8.70 18.76 -16.71
CA LEU A 79 8.37 17.43 -16.23
C LEU A 79 9.32 16.40 -16.83
N GLY A 80 9.75 15.44 -16.02
CA GLY A 80 10.56 14.32 -16.51
C GLY A 80 9.75 13.41 -17.43
N VAL A 81 10.45 12.74 -18.36
CA VAL A 81 9.87 11.77 -19.29
C VAL A 81 10.60 10.43 -19.15
N VAL A 82 9.85 9.32 -19.13
CA VAL A 82 10.38 7.97 -19.37
C VAL A 82 10.04 7.57 -20.79
N ALA A 83 11.05 7.45 -21.64
CA ALA A 83 10.94 6.86 -22.96
C ALA A 83 10.97 5.34 -22.81
N VAL A 84 9.82 4.69 -22.92
CA VAL A 84 9.66 3.25 -22.79
C VAL A 84 9.75 2.64 -24.18
N LEU A 85 10.93 2.12 -24.52
CA LEU A 85 11.17 1.56 -25.84
C LEU A 85 10.74 0.09 -25.86
N PRO A 86 9.95 -0.35 -26.84
CA PRO A 86 9.47 -1.75 -26.92
C PRO A 86 10.61 -2.73 -27.19
N MET A 87 11.74 -2.26 -27.69
CA MET A 87 12.91 -3.04 -28.05
C MET A 87 14.16 -2.16 -27.93
N PRO A 88 15.38 -2.73 -28.02
CA PRO A 88 16.60 -1.94 -27.95
C PRO A 88 16.61 -0.78 -28.94
N ARG A 89 17.15 0.38 -28.52
CA ARG A 89 17.10 1.64 -29.27
C ARG A 89 17.52 1.49 -30.73
N GLU A 90 18.55 0.71 -31.01
CA GLU A 90 19.08 0.49 -32.37
C GLU A 90 18.06 -0.15 -33.32
N HIS A 91 17.21 -1.04 -32.80
CA HIS A 91 16.13 -1.66 -33.57
C HIS A 91 14.93 -0.73 -33.67
N TYR A 92 14.56 -0.06 -32.59
CA TYR A 92 13.40 0.83 -32.58
C TYR A 92 13.56 2.01 -33.55
N LEU A 93 14.76 2.58 -33.67
CA LEU A 93 15.05 3.67 -34.61
C LEU A 93 14.91 3.28 -36.09
N GLN A 94 14.83 1.99 -36.41
CA GLN A 94 14.59 1.51 -37.78
C GLN A 94 13.12 1.64 -38.19
N ASP A 95 12.22 1.86 -37.22
CA ASP A 95 10.78 2.04 -37.45
C ASP A 95 10.42 3.45 -37.91
N PHE A 96 11.39 4.36 -37.94
CA PHE A 96 11.20 5.78 -38.20
C PHE A 96 12.05 6.25 -39.37
N GLU A 97 11.50 7.15 -40.18
CA GLU A 97 12.19 7.79 -41.30
C GLU A 97 12.03 9.33 -41.23
N GLY A 98 12.92 10.05 -41.92
CA GLY A 98 12.82 11.50 -42.10
C GLY A 98 12.77 12.33 -40.80
N ASP A 99 11.82 13.26 -40.76
CA ASP A 99 11.65 14.20 -39.65
C ASP A 99 11.23 13.49 -38.35
N ALA A 100 10.44 12.43 -38.43
CA ALA A 100 9.99 11.65 -37.27
C ALA A 100 11.19 10.99 -36.55
N LYS A 101 12.14 10.43 -37.31
CA LYS A 101 13.38 9.87 -36.75
C LYS A 101 14.24 10.92 -36.09
N THR A 102 14.46 12.05 -36.77
CA THR A 102 15.25 13.17 -36.23
C THR A 102 14.63 13.69 -34.93
N LYS A 103 13.29 13.74 -34.88
CA LYS A 103 12.56 14.16 -33.68
C LYS A 103 12.72 13.19 -32.52
N LEU A 104 12.58 11.89 -32.78
CA LEU A 104 12.81 10.85 -31.77
C LEU A 104 14.24 10.91 -31.22
N GLU A 105 15.25 11.04 -32.08
CA GLU A 105 16.65 11.15 -31.66
C GLU A 105 16.90 12.40 -30.81
N SER A 106 16.29 13.53 -31.16
CA SER A 106 16.33 14.78 -30.39
C SER A 106 15.74 14.61 -28.99
N LEU A 107 14.54 14.01 -28.89
CA LEU A 107 13.90 13.73 -27.61
C LEU A 107 14.72 12.75 -26.76
N LEU A 108 15.25 11.68 -27.35
CA LEU A 108 16.09 10.71 -26.64
C LEU A 108 17.44 11.28 -26.16
N ALA A 109 17.85 12.44 -26.66
CA ALA A 109 19.07 13.12 -26.26
C ALA A 109 18.85 14.21 -25.19
N ASP A 110 17.59 14.52 -24.86
CA ASP A 110 17.24 15.51 -23.84
C ASP A 110 17.52 14.96 -22.42
N ASP A 111 18.16 15.77 -21.57
CA ASP A 111 18.52 15.37 -20.20
C ASP A 111 17.30 15.08 -19.31
N GLY A 112 16.12 15.61 -19.67
CA GLY A 112 14.84 15.32 -19.01
C GLY A 112 14.24 13.97 -19.38
N VAL A 113 14.83 13.24 -20.33
CA VAL A 113 14.33 11.95 -20.84
C VAL A 113 15.18 10.79 -20.33
N ARG A 114 14.56 9.93 -19.50
CA ARG A 114 15.15 8.66 -19.09
C ARG A 114 14.68 7.55 -20.02
N VAL A 115 15.63 6.84 -20.64
CA VAL A 115 15.32 5.70 -21.52
C VAL A 115 15.17 4.42 -20.71
N PHE A 116 14.10 3.68 -20.96
CA PHE A 116 13.89 2.32 -20.45
C PHE A 116 13.58 1.39 -21.62
N GLU A 117 14.47 0.43 -21.87
CA GLU A 117 14.29 -0.57 -22.93
C GLU A 117 13.63 -1.82 -22.34
N ILE A 118 12.50 -2.23 -22.92
CA ILE A 118 11.84 -3.47 -22.54
C ILE A 118 12.72 -4.65 -22.99
N PRO A 119 13.08 -5.58 -22.07
CA PRO A 119 13.90 -6.73 -22.44
C PRO A 119 13.20 -7.63 -23.46
N LEU A 120 13.99 -8.32 -24.28
CA LEU A 120 13.45 -9.23 -25.28
C LEU A 120 12.65 -10.38 -24.63
N ALA A 121 11.54 -10.79 -25.25
CA ALA A 121 10.73 -11.91 -24.78
C ALA A 121 11.56 -13.20 -24.65
N GLU A 122 11.26 -14.03 -23.65
CA GLU A 122 12.05 -15.23 -23.34
C GLU A 122 12.26 -16.13 -24.57
N GLY A 123 13.51 -16.55 -24.79
CA GLY A 123 13.89 -17.43 -25.89
C GLY A 123 14.07 -16.73 -27.24
N ARG A 124 13.92 -15.40 -27.32
CA ARG A 124 14.18 -14.64 -28.54
C ARG A 124 15.52 -13.92 -28.53
N SER A 125 16.18 -13.90 -29.68
CA SER A 125 17.40 -13.14 -29.94
C SER A 125 17.11 -11.82 -30.66
N ALA A 126 18.05 -10.88 -30.62
CA ALA A 126 17.96 -9.63 -31.37
C ALA A 126 17.83 -9.85 -32.89
N GLU A 127 18.35 -10.97 -33.40
CA GLU A 127 18.33 -11.36 -34.80
C GLU A 127 16.91 -11.72 -35.30
N GLU A 128 16.04 -12.18 -34.41
CA GLU A 128 14.64 -12.53 -34.69
C GLU A 128 13.70 -11.32 -34.70
N MET A 129 14.17 -10.11 -34.38
CA MET A 129 13.36 -8.88 -34.49
C MET A 129 13.08 -8.45 -35.93
N SER A 130 13.53 -9.23 -36.92
CA SER A 130 13.09 -9.13 -38.31
C SER A 130 11.69 -9.72 -38.55
N ASP A 131 11.19 -10.57 -37.64
CA ASP A 131 9.84 -11.13 -37.70
C ASP A 131 8.79 -10.14 -37.14
N GLN A 132 7.75 -9.87 -37.94
CA GLN A 132 6.67 -8.99 -37.55
C GLN A 132 5.93 -9.49 -36.31
N ALA A 133 5.72 -10.80 -36.17
CA ALA A 133 5.04 -11.36 -35.01
C ALA A 133 5.83 -11.14 -33.72
N ALA A 134 7.16 -11.19 -33.82
CA ALA A 134 8.03 -10.94 -32.69
C ALA A 134 8.01 -9.47 -32.24
N ARG A 135 7.91 -8.55 -33.20
CA ARG A 135 7.77 -7.11 -32.94
C ARG A 135 6.40 -6.75 -32.37
N ASP A 136 5.32 -7.34 -32.89
CA ASP A 136 3.97 -7.12 -32.38
C ASP A 136 3.85 -7.53 -30.90
N GLU A 137 4.54 -8.61 -30.50
CA GLU A 137 4.63 -9.00 -29.10
C GLU A 137 5.36 -7.97 -28.23
N GLN A 138 6.41 -7.33 -28.74
CA GLN A 138 7.10 -6.27 -28.01
C GLN A 138 6.24 -5.02 -27.82
N TYR A 139 5.50 -4.61 -28.86
CA TYR A 139 4.52 -3.54 -28.73
C TYR A 139 3.41 -3.88 -27.73
N ARG A 140 3.00 -5.14 -27.64
CA ARG A 140 2.07 -5.61 -26.60
C ARG A 140 2.67 -5.51 -25.20
N LEU A 141 3.96 -5.79 -25.02
CA LEU A 141 4.66 -5.58 -23.74
C LEU A 141 4.75 -4.10 -23.37
N LEU A 142 4.98 -3.21 -24.34
CA LEU A 142 4.90 -1.76 -24.13
C LEU A 142 3.50 -1.31 -23.69
N ALA A 143 2.46 -1.79 -24.37
CA ALA A 143 1.08 -1.53 -23.98
C ALA A 143 0.78 -2.01 -22.55
N ASP A 144 1.23 -3.22 -22.18
CA ASP A 144 1.07 -3.74 -20.81
C ASP A 144 1.87 -2.93 -19.78
N TYR A 145 3.09 -2.49 -20.12
CA TYR A 145 3.90 -1.59 -19.30
C TYR A 145 3.11 -0.31 -18.97
N LEU A 146 2.63 0.40 -20.01
CA LEU A 146 1.95 1.68 -19.84
C LEU A 146 0.69 1.49 -19.00
N ARG A 147 -0.11 0.47 -19.30
CA ARG A 147 -1.31 0.14 -18.54
C ARG A 147 -1.03 -0.12 -17.06
N ARG A 148 -0.01 -0.95 -16.76
CA ARG A 148 0.28 -1.39 -15.40
C ARG A 148 0.97 -0.34 -14.54
N ARG A 149 1.81 0.51 -15.13
CA ARG A 149 2.60 1.51 -14.40
C ARG A 149 1.90 2.87 -14.26
N SER A 150 0.94 3.19 -15.12
CA SER A 150 0.30 4.50 -15.10
C SER A 150 -0.71 4.65 -13.97
N ASN A 151 -0.51 5.66 -13.12
CA ASN A 151 -1.50 6.11 -12.14
C ASN A 151 -2.64 6.88 -12.84
N LEU A 152 -2.32 7.55 -13.94
CA LEU A 152 -3.24 8.18 -14.89
C LEU A 152 -2.83 7.80 -16.30
N LEU A 153 -3.73 7.26 -17.11
CA LEU A 153 -3.50 7.09 -18.55
C LEU A 153 -4.07 8.32 -19.29
N VAL A 154 -3.36 8.83 -20.27
CA VAL A 154 -3.84 9.89 -21.17
C VAL A 154 -3.92 9.28 -22.56
N ALA A 155 -5.13 9.28 -23.16
CA ALA A 155 -5.28 8.91 -24.56
C ALA A 155 -5.63 10.10 -25.43
N VAL A 156 -4.81 10.32 -26.46
CA VAL A 156 -5.06 11.29 -27.53
C VAL A 156 -5.66 10.52 -28.70
N TRP A 157 -7.00 10.47 -28.75
CA TRP A 157 -7.73 9.43 -29.48
C TRP A 157 -9.09 9.93 -30.01
N ASP A 158 -9.60 9.31 -31.07
CA ASP A 158 -10.89 9.61 -31.71
C ASP A 158 -12.11 8.96 -31.03
N GLY A 159 -11.90 8.14 -29.99
CA GLY A 159 -12.99 7.44 -29.31
C GLY A 159 -13.52 6.20 -30.04
N VAL A 160 -12.95 5.82 -31.19
CA VAL A 160 -13.42 4.69 -32.01
C VAL A 160 -12.64 3.43 -31.71
N ASP A 161 -13.33 2.39 -31.22
CA ASP A 161 -12.71 1.09 -31.00
C ASP A 161 -12.50 0.35 -32.33
N ALA A 162 -11.24 0.26 -32.75
CA ALA A 162 -10.86 -0.42 -33.99
C ALA A 162 -10.80 -1.95 -33.85
N GLY A 163 -10.93 -2.50 -32.64
CA GLY A 163 -10.80 -3.93 -32.36
C GLY A 163 -9.40 -4.52 -32.63
N LEU A 164 -8.40 -3.65 -32.80
CA LEU A 164 -7.01 -4.04 -33.06
C LEU A 164 -6.28 -4.26 -31.74
N VAL A 165 -5.77 -5.48 -31.53
CA VAL A 165 -4.97 -5.84 -30.36
C VAL A 165 -3.70 -4.98 -30.31
N GLY A 166 -3.40 -4.38 -29.15
CA GLY A 166 -2.26 -3.51 -28.95
C GLY A 166 -2.41 -2.08 -29.51
N GLY A 167 -3.55 -1.75 -30.13
CA GLY A 167 -3.87 -0.38 -30.53
C GLY A 167 -4.34 0.50 -29.36
N THR A 168 -4.50 1.79 -29.60
CA THR A 168 -4.92 2.78 -28.59
C THR A 168 -6.22 2.37 -27.88
N SER A 169 -7.23 1.89 -28.61
CA SER A 169 -8.51 1.46 -28.01
C SER A 169 -8.35 0.24 -27.09
N ASP A 170 -7.55 -0.76 -27.48
CA ASP A 170 -7.24 -1.93 -26.65
C ASP A 170 -6.51 -1.53 -25.36
N VAL A 171 -5.55 -0.59 -25.44
CA VAL A 171 -4.87 -0.04 -24.26
C VAL A 171 -5.86 0.66 -23.32
N VAL A 172 -6.74 1.51 -23.85
CA VAL A 172 -7.74 2.22 -23.04
C VAL A 172 -8.68 1.24 -22.34
N MET A 173 -9.26 0.29 -23.07
CA MET A 173 -10.23 -0.64 -22.49
C MET A 173 -9.60 -1.56 -21.45
N ARG A 174 -8.40 -2.10 -21.71
CA ARG A 174 -7.66 -2.91 -20.74
C ARG A 174 -7.21 -2.12 -19.52
N TYR A 175 -6.90 -0.84 -19.69
CA TYR A 175 -6.59 0.04 -18.56
C TYR A 175 -7.83 0.26 -17.71
N LEU A 176 -8.98 0.60 -18.29
CA LEU A 176 -10.23 0.79 -17.54
C LEU A 176 -10.71 -0.50 -16.85
N SER A 177 -10.41 -1.68 -17.41
CA SER A 177 -10.75 -2.97 -16.78
C SER A 177 -9.70 -3.49 -15.78
N ASP A 178 -8.61 -2.75 -15.53
CA ASP A 178 -7.42 -3.23 -14.79
C ASP A 178 -6.85 -4.56 -15.33
N GLY A 179 -7.08 -4.85 -16.63
CA GLY A 179 -6.68 -6.08 -17.28
C GLY A 179 -7.56 -7.28 -16.96
N ARG A 180 -8.75 -7.06 -16.39
CA ARG A 180 -9.82 -8.07 -16.41
C ARG A 180 -10.17 -8.33 -17.87
N GLY A 181 -10.24 -9.60 -18.28
CA GLY A 181 -10.37 -10.00 -19.69
C GLY A 181 -11.69 -9.64 -20.36
N GLU A 182 -12.55 -8.86 -19.70
CA GLU A 182 -13.82 -8.37 -20.20
C GLU A 182 -13.70 -6.87 -20.49
N THR A 183 -14.25 -6.43 -21.62
CA THR A 183 -14.37 -5.01 -21.96
C THR A 183 -15.40 -4.36 -21.04
N PRO A 184 -15.06 -3.25 -20.35
CA PRO A 184 -15.97 -2.66 -19.39
C PRO A 184 -17.12 -1.94 -20.11
N ASN A 185 -18.32 -1.97 -19.52
CA ASN A 185 -19.50 -1.34 -20.08
C ASN A 185 -19.53 0.16 -19.80
N ARG A 186 -19.92 0.97 -20.79
CA ARG A 186 -20.16 2.40 -20.59
C ARG A 186 -21.51 2.62 -19.91
N ILE A 187 -21.54 3.40 -18.83
CA ILE A 187 -22.73 3.73 -18.04
C ILE A 187 -22.87 5.25 -17.81
N GLU A 188 -24.05 5.72 -17.41
CA GLU A 188 -24.29 7.11 -17.01
C GLU A 188 -24.04 7.33 -15.50
N ARG A 189 -23.54 8.53 -15.14
CA ARG A 189 -23.09 8.84 -13.76
C ARG A 189 -24.22 8.92 -12.74
N GLU A 190 -25.38 9.48 -13.10
CA GLU A 190 -26.48 9.74 -12.17
C GLU A 190 -27.06 8.45 -11.56
N GLU A 191 -26.94 7.31 -12.26
CA GLU A 191 -27.43 6.02 -11.80
C GLU A 191 -26.54 5.40 -10.71
N ASN A 192 -25.26 5.79 -10.61
CA ASN A 192 -24.22 4.97 -9.97
C ASN A 192 -23.24 5.73 -9.04
N ALA A 193 -23.71 6.80 -8.39
CA ALA A 193 -22.91 7.59 -7.42
C ALA A 193 -22.29 6.76 -6.27
N ASN A 194 -22.75 5.53 -6.04
CA ASN A 194 -22.30 4.64 -4.98
C ASN A 194 -21.26 3.58 -5.41
N GLU A 195 -20.87 3.50 -6.70
CA GLU A 195 -20.02 2.40 -7.21
C GLU A 195 -18.51 2.56 -6.93
N GLY A 196 -18.08 3.63 -6.26
CA GLY A 196 -16.67 3.93 -6.01
C GLY A 196 -15.90 4.26 -7.30
N CYS A 197 -14.59 4.54 -7.20
CA CYS A 197 -13.75 4.89 -8.36
C CYS A 197 -12.50 4.00 -8.43
N GLY A 198 -12.27 3.37 -9.57
CA GLY A 198 -11.09 2.55 -9.88
C GLY A 198 -10.03 3.33 -10.66
N ASN A 199 -9.72 2.87 -11.88
CA ASN A 199 -8.76 3.49 -12.77
C ASN A 199 -9.37 4.74 -13.42
N ILE A 200 -8.51 5.73 -13.68
CA ILE A 200 -8.89 7.00 -14.30
C ILE A 200 -8.00 7.27 -15.50
N MET A 201 -8.64 7.66 -16.60
CA MET A 201 -7.99 8.00 -17.86
C MET A 201 -8.45 9.38 -18.31
N ALA A 202 -7.51 10.23 -18.74
CA ALA A 202 -7.83 11.50 -19.39
C ALA A 202 -7.93 11.28 -20.90
N TRP A 203 -9.03 11.70 -21.49
CA TRP A 203 -9.29 11.59 -22.91
C TRP A 203 -9.14 12.97 -23.56
N VAL A 204 -8.19 13.09 -24.49
CA VAL A 204 -8.01 14.26 -25.36
C VAL A 204 -8.55 13.88 -26.74
N PRO A 205 -9.73 14.37 -27.13
CA PRO A 205 -10.38 13.94 -28.36
C PRO A 205 -9.74 14.58 -29.59
N VAL A 206 -9.24 13.76 -30.53
CA VAL A 206 -8.64 14.21 -31.80
C VAL A 206 -9.14 13.38 -32.98
N ASP A 207 -9.27 14.00 -34.14
CA ASP A 207 -9.52 13.30 -35.40
C ASP A 207 -8.21 12.77 -36.02
N ARG A 208 -8.34 11.70 -36.81
CA ARG A 208 -7.24 11.20 -37.65
C ARG A 208 -7.24 11.92 -39.00
N GLN A 209 -6.06 11.99 -39.64
CA GLN A 209 -5.94 12.52 -41.01
C GLN A 209 -6.80 11.75 -42.03
N SER A 210 -7.02 10.46 -41.81
CA SER A 210 -7.79 9.59 -42.70
C SER A 210 -9.30 9.57 -42.45
N SER A 211 -9.78 10.14 -41.33
CA SER A 211 -11.19 10.10 -40.93
C SER A 211 -11.92 11.40 -41.25
N THR A 212 -13.21 11.30 -41.59
CA THR A 212 -14.11 12.47 -41.62
C THR A 212 -14.39 12.91 -40.19
N ALA A 213 -14.22 14.21 -39.91
CA ALA A 213 -14.41 14.80 -38.59
C ALA A 213 -15.71 14.31 -37.91
N GLY A 214 -15.56 13.61 -36.78
CA GLY A 214 -16.69 13.12 -35.99
C GLY A 214 -17.26 14.19 -35.06
N GLU A 215 -18.43 13.94 -34.45
CA GLU A 215 -18.91 14.73 -33.30
C GLU A 215 -18.10 14.35 -32.06
N LEU A 216 -16.86 14.86 -31.99
CA LEU A 216 -16.00 14.71 -30.82
C LEU A 216 -16.35 15.73 -29.73
N PRO A 217 -16.11 15.41 -28.44
CA PRO A 217 -16.23 16.39 -27.38
C PRO A 217 -15.33 17.61 -27.64
N SER A 218 -15.82 18.79 -27.27
CA SER A 218 -15.12 20.06 -27.55
C SER A 218 -13.82 20.25 -26.74
N GLY A 219 -13.57 19.44 -25.71
CA GLY A 219 -12.40 19.56 -24.83
C GLY A 219 -12.08 18.23 -24.12
N ALA A 220 -10.98 18.19 -23.37
CA ALA A 220 -10.59 16.99 -22.65
C ALA A 220 -11.58 16.61 -21.54
N CYS A 221 -11.78 15.32 -21.33
CA CYS A 221 -12.62 14.78 -20.27
C CYS A 221 -11.95 13.56 -19.63
N TYR A 222 -12.60 12.98 -18.61
CA TYR A 222 -12.10 11.82 -17.87
C TYR A 222 -13.03 10.62 -18.08
N LEU A 223 -12.44 9.47 -18.37
CA LEU A 223 -13.10 8.17 -18.27
C LEU A 223 -12.69 7.51 -16.97
N ILE A 224 -13.66 7.13 -16.15
CA ILE A 224 -13.43 6.61 -14.81
C ILE A 224 -14.09 5.25 -14.68
N SER A 225 -13.33 4.23 -14.31
CA SER A 225 -13.89 2.92 -13.99
C SER A 225 -14.53 2.94 -12.60
N ASN A 226 -15.52 2.08 -12.36
CA ASN A 226 -15.97 1.81 -11.01
C ASN A 226 -14.92 0.97 -10.25
N ALA A 227 -15.17 0.71 -8.96
CA ALA A 227 -14.26 -0.09 -8.12
C ALA A 227 -14.17 -1.58 -8.55
N ASN A 228 -15.15 -2.06 -9.31
CA ASN A 228 -15.17 -3.43 -9.84
C ASN A 228 -14.50 -3.56 -11.21
N TYR A 229 -14.16 -2.45 -11.86
CA TYR A 229 -13.55 -2.39 -13.19
C TYR A 229 -14.36 -3.11 -14.29
N ASP A 230 -15.68 -3.24 -14.10
CA ASP A 230 -16.62 -3.83 -15.06
C ASP A 230 -17.43 -2.76 -15.81
N CYS A 231 -17.51 -1.54 -15.26
CA CYS A 231 -18.17 -0.41 -15.87
C CYS A 231 -17.31 0.86 -15.81
N PHE A 232 -17.56 1.81 -16.72
CA PHE A 232 -16.96 3.14 -16.70
C PHE A 232 -17.94 4.23 -17.13
N TRP A 233 -17.72 5.46 -16.66
CA TRP A 233 -18.48 6.65 -17.07
C TRP A 233 -17.54 7.79 -17.48
N GLN A 234 -18.13 8.79 -18.12
CA GLN A 234 -17.44 10.02 -18.53
C GLN A 234 -17.76 11.17 -17.56
N ASP A 235 -16.76 11.97 -17.22
CA ASP A 235 -16.88 13.18 -16.40
C ASP A 235 -15.94 14.27 -16.93
N ASN A 236 -16.28 15.54 -16.73
CA ASN A 236 -15.42 16.66 -17.10
C ASN A 236 -14.51 17.10 -15.95
N THR A 237 -14.72 16.54 -14.74
CA THR A 237 -13.99 16.91 -13.53
C THR A 237 -13.41 15.70 -12.83
N LEU A 238 -12.29 15.89 -12.11
CA LEU A 238 -11.69 14.85 -11.28
C LEU A 238 -12.59 14.53 -10.07
N PRO A 239 -13.01 13.26 -9.88
CA PRO A 239 -13.80 12.88 -8.72
C PRO A 239 -13.04 13.04 -7.40
N GLN A 240 -13.76 13.43 -6.34
CA GLN A 240 -13.18 13.57 -4.99
C GLN A 240 -12.49 12.30 -4.44
N PRO A 241 -13.00 11.08 -4.69
CA PRO A 241 -12.29 9.86 -4.27
C PRO A 241 -10.88 9.74 -4.89
N ILE A 242 -10.73 10.07 -6.18
CA ILE A 242 -9.44 10.05 -6.89
C ILE A 242 -8.49 11.11 -6.32
N LEU A 243 -8.98 12.34 -6.11
CA LEU A 243 -8.18 13.40 -5.49
C LEU A 243 -7.73 13.04 -4.07
N THR A 244 -8.60 12.40 -3.29
CA THR A 244 -8.25 11.92 -1.93
C THR A 244 -7.15 10.86 -1.99
N ARG A 245 -7.26 9.93 -2.94
CA ARG A 245 -6.26 8.90 -3.20
C ARG A 245 -4.91 9.49 -3.59
N TRP A 246 -4.89 10.45 -4.52
CA TRP A 246 -3.66 11.12 -4.97
C TRP A 246 -3.01 11.93 -3.84
N LYS A 247 -3.78 12.68 -3.06
CA LYS A 247 -3.26 13.38 -1.87
C LYS A 247 -2.71 12.42 -0.81
N GLY A 248 -3.32 11.24 -0.65
CA GLY A 248 -2.79 10.20 0.21
C GLY A 248 -1.43 9.68 -0.29
N PHE A 249 -1.26 9.56 -1.61
CA PHE A 249 0.00 9.12 -2.21
C PHE A 249 1.10 10.18 -2.09
N ASP A 250 0.76 11.46 -2.22
CA ASP A 250 1.64 12.59 -1.90
C ASP A 250 2.12 12.54 -0.44
N GLY A 251 1.18 12.34 0.48
CA GLY A 251 1.48 12.18 1.90
C GLY A 251 2.36 10.98 2.20
N PHE A 252 2.14 9.85 1.51
CA PHE A 252 3.04 8.69 1.58
C PHE A 252 4.47 9.06 1.14
N TYR A 253 4.61 9.78 0.02
CA TYR A 253 5.93 10.20 -0.47
C TYR A 253 6.64 11.12 0.52
N ALA A 254 5.92 12.09 1.11
CA ALA A 254 6.45 12.97 2.14
C ALA A 254 6.96 12.19 3.37
N GLU A 255 6.21 11.17 3.82
CA GLU A 255 6.61 10.30 4.91
C GLU A 255 7.81 9.42 4.52
N ARG A 256 7.85 8.92 3.28
CA ARG A 256 8.98 8.16 2.74
C ARG A 256 10.27 8.95 2.81
N ILE A 257 10.28 10.22 2.40
CA ILE A 257 11.51 11.04 2.39
C ILE A 257 11.86 11.63 3.78
N SER A 258 11.01 11.44 4.78
CA SER A 258 11.26 11.93 6.15
C SER A 258 12.30 11.08 6.90
N ASP A 259 12.77 11.57 8.05
CA ASP A 259 13.66 10.81 8.94
C ASP A 259 12.90 9.78 9.83
N HIS A 260 11.59 9.58 9.64
CA HIS A 260 10.80 8.72 10.51
C HIS A 260 11.29 7.27 10.50
N GLY A 261 11.82 6.81 11.64
CA GLY A 261 12.32 5.45 11.80
C GLY A 261 13.64 5.14 11.08
N ALA A 262 14.33 6.16 10.54
CA ALA A 262 15.63 5.98 9.90
C ALA A 262 16.72 5.46 10.87
N ASP A 263 16.54 5.70 12.17
CA ASP A 263 17.37 5.20 13.27
C ASP A 263 17.12 3.73 13.63
N LEU A 264 16.03 3.13 13.12
CA LEU A 264 15.66 1.75 13.43
C LEU A 264 16.49 0.76 12.60
N PRO A 265 16.85 -0.40 13.17
CA PRO A 265 17.59 -1.42 12.44
C PRO A 265 16.78 -1.92 11.25
N ALA A 266 17.40 -1.83 10.07
CA ALA A 266 16.92 -2.32 8.79
C ALA A 266 17.33 -3.78 8.59
N TYR A 267 16.40 -4.59 8.09
CA TYR A 267 16.64 -5.98 7.70
C TYR A 267 16.19 -6.11 6.25
N GLY A 268 17.13 -6.01 5.32
CA GLY A 268 16.86 -6.18 3.89
C GLY A 268 16.48 -7.61 3.56
N LEU A 269 15.74 -7.76 2.47
CA LEU A 269 15.41 -9.04 1.86
C LEU A 269 16.52 -9.50 0.94
N SER A 270 17.24 -8.60 0.26
CA SER A 270 18.24 -8.93 -0.75
C SER A 270 19.60 -9.35 -0.17
N GLU A 271 20.29 -10.25 -0.85
CA GLU A 271 21.66 -10.69 -0.55
C GLU A 271 22.60 -10.39 -1.73
N SER A 272 23.90 -10.26 -1.49
CA SER A 272 24.92 -9.86 -2.49
C SER A 272 25.04 -10.77 -3.72
N GLY A 273 24.43 -11.95 -3.70
CA GLY A 273 24.35 -12.89 -4.83
C GLY A 273 23.09 -12.76 -5.70
N ASP A 274 22.13 -11.90 -5.32
CA ASP A 274 20.88 -11.69 -6.05
C ASP A 274 21.11 -10.76 -7.26
N THR A 275 21.76 -11.25 -8.32
CA THR A 275 21.91 -10.51 -9.59
C THR A 275 20.79 -10.88 -10.58
N LEU A 276 19.90 -9.93 -10.89
CA LEU A 276 18.88 -10.07 -11.94
C LEU A 276 19.33 -9.37 -13.23
N GLN A 277 19.06 -9.97 -14.40
CA GLN A 277 19.39 -9.39 -15.70
C GLN A 277 18.44 -8.24 -16.10
N SER A 278 17.26 -8.14 -15.51
CA SER A 278 16.35 -7.01 -15.71
C SER A 278 15.41 -6.82 -14.53
N GLY A 279 15.23 -5.57 -14.09
CA GLY A 279 14.53 -5.21 -12.86
C GLY A 279 15.46 -5.17 -11.65
N ASP A 280 15.32 -4.16 -10.80
CA ASP A 280 16.19 -3.97 -9.63
C ASP A 280 15.49 -4.50 -8.36
N PRO A 281 15.77 -5.75 -7.93
CA PRO A 281 15.20 -6.29 -6.69
C PRO A 281 15.73 -5.51 -5.48
N ARG A 282 16.86 -4.80 -5.63
CA ARG A 282 17.41 -3.90 -4.61
C ARG A 282 16.56 -2.63 -4.46
N GLY A 283 15.95 -2.15 -5.54
CA GLY A 283 14.97 -1.06 -5.49
C GLY A 283 13.73 -1.46 -4.70
N LEU A 284 13.16 -2.65 -4.97
CA LEU A 284 12.02 -3.16 -4.21
C LEU A 284 12.38 -3.47 -2.75
N ASP A 285 13.59 -3.97 -2.49
CA ASP A 285 14.10 -4.19 -1.14
C ASP A 285 14.26 -2.86 -0.37
N ALA A 286 14.79 -1.82 -1.01
CA ALA A 286 14.90 -0.50 -0.42
C ALA A 286 13.52 0.06 -0.02
N GLU A 287 12.52 -0.07 -0.90
CA GLU A 287 11.14 0.34 -0.61
C GLU A 287 10.51 -0.51 0.52
N PHE A 288 10.79 -1.82 0.57
CA PHE A 288 10.39 -2.70 1.67
C PHE A 288 10.97 -2.23 3.00
N VAL A 289 12.30 -2.07 3.07
CA VAL A 289 13.01 -1.64 4.28
C VAL A 289 12.45 -0.32 4.77
N ARG A 290 12.25 0.63 3.86
CA ARG A 290 11.75 1.96 4.21
C ARG A 290 10.31 1.89 4.75
N ALA A 291 9.43 1.14 4.10
CA ALA A 291 8.06 0.95 4.56
C ALA A 291 8.01 0.26 5.94
N ASP A 292 8.84 -0.76 6.20
CA ASP A 292 8.88 -1.46 7.50
C ASP A 292 9.41 -0.56 8.63
N GLN A 293 10.43 0.27 8.38
CA GLN A 293 10.93 1.24 9.35
C GLN A 293 9.85 2.24 9.77
N ILE A 294 9.15 2.83 8.80
CA ILE A 294 8.05 3.77 9.06
C ILE A 294 6.91 3.06 9.82
N ALA A 295 6.55 1.83 9.41
CA ALA A 295 5.54 1.04 10.08
C ALA A 295 5.89 0.80 11.56
N ARG A 296 7.14 0.44 11.86
CA ARG A 296 7.63 0.20 13.24
C ARG A 296 7.74 1.47 14.06
N PHE A 297 8.11 2.60 13.46
CA PHE A 297 8.09 3.91 14.11
C PHE A 297 6.67 4.25 14.59
N TYR A 298 5.68 4.17 13.70
CA TYR A 298 4.29 4.44 14.04
C TYR A 298 3.70 3.42 15.02
N GLN A 299 4.12 2.15 14.93
CA GLN A 299 3.75 1.12 15.90
C GLN A 299 4.17 1.52 17.32
N ALA A 300 5.45 1.91 17.48
CA ALA A 300 6.01 2.27 18.78
C ALA A 300 5.31 3.50 19.38
N GLN A 301 5.05 4.53 18.56
CA GLN A 301 4.34 5.73 19.01
C GLN A 301 2.90 5.41 19.41
N SER A 302 2.19 4.62 18.60
CA SER A 302 0.83 4.16 18.90
C SER A 302 0.79 3.36 20.22
N HIS A 303 1.75 2.46 20.45
CA HIS A 303 1.82 1.65 21.69
C HIS A 303 2.12 2.50 22.92
N LYS A 304 3.06 3.45 22.85
CA LYS A 304 3.35 4.38 23.94
C LYS A 304 2.11 5.15 24.36
N LEU A 305 1.36 5.63 23.38
CA LEU A 305 0.15 6.40 23.64
C LEU A 305 -0.98 5.54 24.22
N PHE A 306 -1.21 4.33 23.71
CA PHE A 306 -2.19 3.42 24.31
C PHE A 306 -1.82 3.04 25.75
N ALA A 307 -0.53 2.83 26.03
CA ALA A 307 -0.06 2.60 27.39
C ALA A 307 -0.30 3.81 28.30
N LEU A 308 -0.06 5.03 27.81
CA LEU A 308 -0.35 6.26 28.53
C LEU A 308 -1.84 6.39 28.87
N PHE A 309 -2.76 6.09 27.94
CA PHE A 309 -4.19 6.10 28.24
C PHE A 309 -4.57 5.08 29.31
N GLY A 310 -4.01 3.87 29.26
CA GLY A 310 -4.21 2.87 30.31
C GLY A 310 -3.73 3.36 31.67
N LEU A 311 -2.55 3.99 31.73
CA LEU A 311 -2.00 4.57 32.97
C LEU A 311 -2.85 5.72 33.50
N LEU A 312 -3.36 6.61 32.64
CA LEU A 312 -4.26 7.70 33.03
C LEU A 312 -5.58 7.15 33.59
N ALA A 313 -6.17 6.14 32.95
CA ALA A 313 -7.40 5.49 33.43
C ALA A 313 -7.18 4.81 34.80
N ALA A 314 -6.06 4.10 34.97
CA ALA A 314 -5.69 3.52 36.26
C ALA A 314 -5.48 4.58 37.34
N GLY A 315 -4.79 5.68 37.00
CA GLY A 315 -4.56 6.81 37.88
C GLY A 315 -5.85 7.50 38.32
N MET A 316 -6.79 7.69 37.39
CA MET A 316 -8.13 8.22 37.71
C MET A 316 -8.87 7.30 38.68
N GLY A 317 -8.95 6.01 38.39
CA GLY A 317 -9.63 5.05 39.25
C GLY A 317 -8.99 4.96 40.64
N LEU A 318 -7.65 5.00 40.72
CA LEU A 318 -6.91 5.04 41.98
C LEU A 318 -7.21 6.31 42.78
N ALA A 319 -7.17 7.49 42.15
CA ALA A 319 -7.48 8.76 42.81
C ALA A 319 -8.92 8.76 43.38
N PHE A 320 -9.87 8.24 42.61
CA PHE A 320 -11.26 8.09 43.07
C PHE A 320 -11.39 7.10 44.24
N LEU A 321 -10.70 5.96 44.19
CA LEU A 321 -10.72 4.97 45.27
C LEU A 321 -10.11 5.51 46.57
N ILE A 322 -8.99 6.26 46.48
CA ILE A 322 -8.37 6.91 47.64
C ILE A 322 -9.33 7.94 48.23
N TYR A 323 -9.94 8.78 47.39
CA TYR A 323 -10.95 9.75 47.83
C TYR A 323 -12.11 9.10 48.57
N ALA A 324 -12.63 8.00 48.01
CA ALA A 324 -13.83 7.34 48.51
C ALA A 324 -13.61 6.50 49.79
N LYS A 325 -12.40 5.98 50.03
CA LYS A 325 -12.15 4.99 51.11
C LYS A 325 -11.08 5.35 52.11
N LEU A 326 -10.09 6.16 51.75
CA LEU A 326 -8.96 6.50 52.63
C LEU A 326 -9.02 7.95 53.09
N LEU A 327 -9.05 8.89 52.14
CA LEU A 327 -8.87 10.32 52.40
C LEU A 327 -9.86 11.17 51.59
N ALA A 328 -10.89 11.70 52.24
CA ALA A 328 -11.90 12.56 51.63
C ALA A 328 -11.41 14.00 51.35
N SER A 329 -10.23 14.13 50.74
CA SER A 329 -9.65 15.42 50.35
C SER A 329 -10.08 15.81 48.93
N LYS A 330 -10.45 17.09 48.75
CA LYS A 330 -10.80 17.66 47.44
C LYS A 330 -9.64 17.58 46.44
N VAL A 331 -8.40 17.45 46.91
CA VAL A 331 -7.21 17.31 46.04
C VAL A 331 -7.34 16.10 45.11
N PHE A 332 -7.85 14.97 45.58
CA PHE A 332 -7.99 13.77 44.75
C PHE A 332 -9.05 13.91 43.66
N LEU A 333 -10.12 14.69 43.90
CA LEU A 333 -11.10 15.05 42.87
C LEU A 333 -10.49 15.99 41.82
N ILE A 334 -9.65 16.94 42.22
CA ILE A 334 -8.92 17.81 41.28
C ILE A 334 -7.97 16.98 40.41
N VAL A 335 -7.22 16.05 41.02
CA VAL A 335 -6.34 15.13 40.28
C VAL A 335 -7.14 14.27 39.30
N TYR A 336 -8.28 13.71 39.72
CA TYR A 336 -9.17 12.96 38.84
C TYR A 336 -9.59 13.76 37.60
N ILE A 337 -10.07 15.00 37.79
CA ILE A 337 -10.49 15.89 36.70
C ILE A 337 -9.30 16.24 35.79
N ALA A 338 -8.14 16.52 36.36
CA ALA A 338 -6.93 16.84 35.60
C ALA A 338 -6.47 15.65 34.73
N LEU A 339 -6.46 14.44 35.27
CA LEU A 339 -6.13 13.22 34.52
C LEU A 339 -7.14 12.94 33.41
N PHE A 340 -8.43 13.16 33.66
CA PHE A 340 -9.47 13.03 32.64
C PHE A 340 -9.28 14.04 31.51
N ALA A 341 -9.03 15.31 31.84
CA ALA A 341 -8.76 16.35 30.84
C ALA A 341 -7.49 16.03 30.02
N ALA A 342 -6.42 15.58 30.67
CA ALA A 342 -5.19 15.14 29.99
C ALA A 342 -5.45 13.95 29.05
N GLY A 343 -6.23 12.96 29.49
CA GLY A 343 -6.64 11.82 28.67
C GLY A 343 -7.47 12.24 27.45
N PHE A 344 -8.44 13.14 27.64
CA PHE A 344 -9.28 13.66 26.56
C PHE A 344 -8.49 14.48 25.53
N LEU A 345 -7.59 15.36 25.99
CA LEU A 345 -6.70 16.13 25.12
C LEU A 345 -5.74 15.22 24.35
N GLY A 346 -5.15 14.23 25.03
CA GLY A 346 -4.32 13.20 24.41
C GLY A 346 -5.09 12.39 23.36
N PHE A 347 -6.34 12.03 23.64
CA PHE A 347 -7.21 11.32 22.69
C PHE A 347 -7.50 12.16 21.44
N ARG A 348 -7.83 13.45 21.60
CA ARG A 348 -7.99 14.36 20.43
C ARG A 348 -6.71 14.52 19.63
N TYR A 349 -5.56 14.61 20.29
CA TYR A 349 -4.27 14.71 19.61
C TYR A 349 -3.96 13.43 18.82
N SER A 350 -4.11 12.26 19.46
CA SER A 350 -3.99 10.94 18.83
C SER A 350 -4.86 10.78 17.60
N HIS A 351 -6.14 11.11 17.76
CA HIS A 351 -7.13 10.98 16.70
C HIS A 351 -6.91 11.99 15.57
N ARG A 352 -6.03 12.99 15.71
CA ARG A 352 -5.63 13.86 14.59
C ARG A 352 -4.40 13.34 13.86
N GLN A 353 -3.51 12.66 14.56
CA GLN A 353 -2.25 12.17 14.00
C GLN A 353 -2.39 10.81 13.30
N HIS A 354 -3.45 10.06 13.61
CA HIS A 354 -3.79 8.81 12.91
C HIS A 354 -2.66 7.77 12.90
N LEU A 355 -1.84 7.79 13.95
CA LEU A 355 -0.60 7.02 14.07
C LEU A 355 -0.85 5.52 13.86
N HIS A 356 -1.97 5.00 14.35
CA HIS A 356 -2.31 3.60 14.22
C HIS A 356 -2.72 3.22 12.79
N SER A 357 -3.56 4.02 12.14
CA SER A 357 -3.92 3.80 10.73
C SER A 357 -2.68 3.87 9.83
N LYS A 358 -1.75 4.81 10.10
CA LYS A 358 -0.45 4.87 9.40
C LYS A 358 0.36 3.60 9.61
N HIS A 359 0.52 3.13 10.85
CA HIS A 359 1.20 1.86 11.14
C HIS A 359 0.62 0.70 10.31
N LEU A 360 -0.71 0.57 10.28
CA LEU A 360 -1.38 -0.50 9.55
C LEU A 360 -1.15 -0.41 8.03
N ALA A 361 -1.31 0.78 7.44
CA ALA A 361 -1.13 0.98 6.01
C ALA A 361 0.33 0.72 5.58
N PHE A 362 1.32 1.27 6.29
CA PHE A 362 2.74 1.01 6.01
C PHE A 362 3.12 -0.46 6.24
N ARG A 363 2.54 -1.11 7.25
CA ARG A 363 2.77 -2.54 7.48
C ARG A 363 2.19 -3.38 6.36
N ALA A 364 0.99 -3.07 5.88
CA ALA A 364 0.40 -3.74 4.72
C ALA A 364 1.28 -3.54 3.48
N LEU A 365 1.73 -2.32 3.22
CA LEU A 365 2.63 -2.00 2.10
C LEU A 365 3.95 -2.79 2.15
N ALA A 366 4.62 -2.80 3.30
CA ALA A 366 5.87 -3.56 3.48
C ALA A 366 5.66 -5.06 3.24
N GLU A 367 4.59 -5.63 3.79
CA GLU A 367 4.28 -7.05 3.56
C GLU A 367 3.95 -7.33 2.08
N THR A 368 3.32 -6.40 1.36
CA THR A 368 3.10 -6.52 -0.08
C THR A 368 4.41 -6.51 -0.87
N PHE A 369 5.34 -5.59 -0.57
CA PHE A 369 6.64 -5.56 -1.21
C PHE A 369 7.47 -6.82 -0.92
N ARG A 370 7.39 -7.35 0.30
CA ARG A 370 8.03 -8.62 0.66
C ARG A 370 7.52 -9.78 -0.17
N VAL A 371 6.20 -9.91 -0.33
CA VAL A 371 5.60 -10.96 -1.16
C VAL A 371 5.99 -10.79 -2.63
N GLN A 372 5.94 -9.56 -3.16
CA GLN A 372 6.37 -9.27 -4.53
C GLN A 372 7.85 -9.64 -4.76
N PHE A 373 8.73 -9.32 -3.81
CA PHE A 373 10.15 -9.65 -3.88
C PHE A 373 10.36 -11.16 -4.07
N PHE A 374 9.73 -11.99 -3.25
CA PHE A 374 9.88 -13.44 -3.35
C PHE A 374 9.17 -14.05 -4.57
N LEU A 375 8.10 -13.42 -5.08
CA LEU A 375 7.47 -13.83 -6.35
C LEU A 375 8.35 -13.54 -7.57
N ILE A 376 9.08 -12.43 -7.55
CA ILE A 376 10.10 -12.10 -8.55
C ILE A 376 11.23 -13.13 -8.46
N LEU A 377 11.77 -13.35 -7.25
CA LEU A 377 12.88 -14.27 -7.03
C LEU A 377 12.55 -15.72 -7.42
N SER A 378 11.32 -16.17 -7.21
CA SER A 378 10.89 -17.52 -7.58
C SER A 378 10.48 -17.66 -9.05
N GLY A 379 10.35 -16.55 -9.79
CA GLY A 379 9.69 -16.51 -11.10
C GLY A 379 8.21 -16.94 -11.07
N ALA A 380 7.59 -16.97 -9.88
CA ALA A 380 6.20 -17.42 -9.74
C ALA A 380 5.20 -16.29 -9.94
N GLY A 381 5.65 -15.05 -10.13
CA GLY A 381 4.77 -13.89 -10.22
C GLY A 381 4.14 -13.63 -11.58
N ASP A 382 4.39 -14.43 -12.62
CA ASP A 382 3.76 -14.19 -13.93
C ASP A 382 2.22 -14.16 -13.82
N GLY A 383 1.62 -13.08 -14.35
CA GLY A 383 0.19 -12.77 -14.22
C GLY A 383 -0.30 -12.42 -12.81
N TYR A 384 0.59 -12.25 -11.84
CA TYR A 384 0.24 -11.91 -10.45
C TYR A 384 -0.02 -10.41 -10.31
N ASN A 385 -1.23 -10.06 -9.85
CA ASN A 385 -1.64 -8.68 -9.58
C ASN A 385 -2.04 -8.54 -8.10
N PRO A 386 -1.18 -7.96 -7.24
CA PRO A 386 -1.49 -7.75 -5.83
C PRO A 386 -2.59 -6.72 -5.60
N ARG A 387 -2.83 -5.78 -6.54
CA ARG A 387 -3.96 -4.84 -6.47
C ARG A 387 -5.30 -5.57 -6.57
N ARG A 388 -5.36 -6.68 -7.30
CA ARG A 388 -6.57 -7.53 -7.34
C ARG A 388 -6.94 -8.03 -5.94
N ILE A 389 -5.97 -8.47 -5.16
CA ILE A 389 -6.21 -8.97 -3.78
C ILE A 389 -6.58 -7.82 -2.85
N LEU A 390 -5.94 -6.66 -3.03
CA LEU A 390 -6.30 -5.45 -2.30
C LEU A 390 -7.77 -5.08 -2.54
N ALA A 391 -8.21 -5.06 -3.81
CA ALA A 391 -9.59 -4.77 -4.19
C ALA A 391 -10.58 -5.83 -3.67
N LEU A 392 -10.23 -7.13 -3.73
CA LEU A 392 -11.08 -8.23 -3.22
C LEU A 392 -11.30 -8.18 -1.71
N THR A 393 -10.32 -7.62 -0.97
CA THR A 393 -10.43 -7.40 0.48
C THR A 393 -11.00 -6.03 0.84
N SER A 394 -11.22 -5.17 -0.17
CA SER A 394 -11.73 -3.81 -0.05
C SER A 394 -10.93 -2.93 0.92
N VAL A 395 -9.65 -3.25 1.13
CA VAL A 395 -8.77 -2.49 2.04
C VAL A 395 -8.56 -1.07 1.54
N ASP A 396 -8.45 -0.90 0.23
CA ASP A 396 -8.30 0.36 -0.47
C ASP A 396 -9.54 1.28 -0.36
N GLN A 397 -10.69 0.76 0.06
CA GLN A 397 -11.88 1.56 0.30
C GLN A 397 -11.90 2.20 1.69
N PHE A 398 -11.01 1.79 2.61
CA PHE A 398 -10.93 2.41 3.93
C PHE A 398 -10.23 3.76 3.88
N ARG A 399 -10.74 4.67 4.71
CA ARG A 399 -10.15 5.99 4.87
C ARG A 399 -8.67 5.87 5.27
N ARG A 400 -7.78 6.51 4.51
CA ARG A 400 -6.30 6.49 4.60
C ARG A 400 -5.59 5.25 4.06
N PHE A 401 -6.29 4.32 3.44
CA PHE A 401 -5.70 3.16 2.75
C PHE A 401 -5.84 3.29 1.23
N GLU A 402 -6.54 4.31 0.74
CA GLU A 402 -6.88 4.50 -0.67
C GLU A 402 -5.64 4.60 -1.56
N TRP A 403 -4.57 5.21 -1.03
CA TRP A 403 -3.30 5.43 -1.72
C TRP A 403 -2.45 4.16 -1.88
N LEU A 404 -2.73 3.08 -1.13
CA LEU A 404 -1.94 1.84 -1.20
C LEU A 404 -1.91 1.28 -2.62
N GLN A 405 -3.03 1.36 -3.34
CA GLN A 405 -3.09 0.87 -4.72
C GLN A 405 -2.13 1.63 -5.64
N GLU A 406 -1.91 2.93 -5.42
CA GLU A 406 -1.00 3.76 -6.23
C GLU A 406 0.46 3.45 -5.90
N ALA A 407 0.79 3.29 -4.61
CA ALA A 407 2.13 2.89 -4.18
C ALA A 407 2.50 1.49 -4.69
N ILE A 408 1.57 0.53 -4.60
CA ILE A 408 1.75 -0.84 -5.10
C ILE A 408 1.92 -0.83 -6.62
N ARG A 409 1.13 -0.02 -7.35
CA ARG A 409 1.19 0.10 -8.81
C ARG A 409 2.60 0.47 -9.29
N VAL A 410 3.21 1.47 -8.67
CA VAL A 410 4.55 1.93 -9.06
C VAL A 410 5.62 0.89 -8.69
N ALA A 411 5.37 0.04 -7.70
CA ALA A 411 6.29 -1.03 -7.32
C ALA A 411 6.13 -2.33 -8.13
N GLU A 412 5.11 -2.45 -8.99
CA GLU A 412 4.86 -3.72 -9.70
C GLU A 412 5.99 -4.10 -10.66
N PRO A 413 6.62 -5.28 -10.52
CA PRO A 413 7.69 -5.69 -11.41
C PRO A 413 7.20 -5.80 -12.85
N LEU A 414 8.04 -5.31 -13.77
CA LEU A 414 7.73 -5.16 -15.19
C LEU A 414 7.69 -6.51 -15.90
N VAL A 415 8.65 -7.37 -15.58
CA VAL A 415 8.69 -8.73 -16.07
C VAL A 415 9.11 -9.65 -14.94
N TYR A 416 8.39 -10.76 -14.79
CA TYR A 416 8.76 -11.84 -13.90
C TYR A 416 9.66 -12.82 -14.65
N PHE A 417 10.80 -12.35 -15.14
CA PHE A 417 11.76 -13.25 -15.78
C PHE A 417 12.26 -14.24 -14.74
N GLY A 418 12.16 -15.54 -15.05
CA GLY A 418 12.61 -16.59 -14.16
C GLY A 418 14.13 -16.53 -14.00
N HIS A 419 14.62 -15.94 -12.91
CA HIS A 419 16.04 -15.77 -12.67
C HIS A 419 16.51 -16.66 -11.52
N CYS A 420 17.01 -17.82 -11.92
CA CYS A 420 17.99 -18.72 -11.31
C CYS A 420 17.92 -19.99 -12.18
N THR A 421 18.91 -20.89 -12.10
CA THR A 421 18.64 -22.31 -12.36
C THR A 421 17.35 -22.64 -11.63
N LYS A 422 16.29 -22.99 -12.38
CA LYS A 422 14.89 -23.00 -11.90
C LYS A 422 14.72 -23.72 -10.54
N SER A 423 15.55 -24.73 -10.26
CA SER A 423 15.59 -25.44 -8.97
C SER A 423 16.14 -24.65 -7.78
N ASP A 424 17.14 -23.79 -7.97
CA ASP A 424 17.83 -23.09 -6.88
C ASP A 424 16.98 -21.92 -6.35
N ALA A 425 16.22 -21.26 -7.23
CA ALA A 425 15.28 -20.19 -6.87
C ALA A 425 14.24 -20.66 -5.82
N LEU A 426 13.71 -21.87 -5.98
CA LEU A 426 12.74 -22.44 -5.04
C LEU A 426 13.37 -22.71 -3.67
N ASN A 427 14.60 -23.24 -3.63
CA ASN A 427 15.32 -23.50 -2.38
C ASN A 427 15.62 -22.19 -1.64
N VAL A 428 16.08 -21.17 -2.36
CA VAL A 428 16.37 -19.85 -1.81
C VAL A 428 15.11 -19.22 -1.22
N VAL A 429 13.98 -19.28 -1.93
CA VAL A 429 12.69 -18.77 -1.44
C VAL A 429 12.19 -19.59 -0.26
N GLN A 430 12.33 -20.92 -0.29
CA GLN A 430 11.97 -21.77 0.84
C GLN A 430 12.75 -21.40 2.10
N ASP A 431 14.06 -21.19 1.98
CA ASP A 431 14.93 -20.86 3.11
C ASP A 431 14.71 -19.45 3.63
N ARG A 432 14.78 -18.44 2.75
CA ARG A 432 14.76 -17.01 3.12
C ARG A 432 13.36 -16.47 3.38
N TRP A 433 12.34 -17.02 2.73
CA TRP A 433 10.95 -16.59 2.95
C TRP A 433 10.22 -17.54 3.87
N ILE A 434 10.12 -18.82 3.49
CA ILE A 434 9.13 -19.71 4.11
C ILE A 434 9.59 -20.16 5.51
N ARG A 435 10.83 -20.66 5.63
CA ARG A 435 11.38 -21.16 6.90
C ARG A 435 11.62 -20.04 7.90
N ASP A 436 12.19 -18.92 7.47
CA ASP A 436 12.39 -17.74 8.33
C ASP A 436 11.06 -17.24 8.92
N GLN A 437 10.05 -17.03 8.08
CA GLN A 437 8.74 -16.55 8.52
C GLN A 437 8.01 -17.55 9.39
N LEU A 438 8.09 -18.85 9.08
CA LEU A 438 7.55 -19.90 9.93
C LEU A 438 8.17 -19.84 11.33
N GLY A 439 9.49 -19.76 11.42
CA GLY A 439 10.21 -19.64 12.71
C GLY A 439 9.83 -18.38 13.48
N TYR A 440 9.67 -17.25 12.79
CA TYR A 440 9.19 -16.00 13.38
C TYR A 440 7.77 -16.14 13.96
N PHE A 441 6.82 -16.66 13.17
CA PHE A 441 5.42 -16.81 13.59
C PHE A 441 5.26 -17.81 14.74
N GLU A 442 5.95 -18.95 14.70
CA GLU A 442 5.94 -19.94 15.80
C GLU A 442 6.49 -19.34 17.10
N LYS A 443 7.62 -18.62 17.03
CA LYS A 443 8.21 -17.94 18.18
C LYS A 443 7.26 -16.89 18.77
N LYS A 444 6.60 -16.09 17.92
CA LYS A 444 5.61 -15.08 18.36
C LYS A 444 4.38 -15.75 18.97
N GLN A 445 3.83 -16.78 18.34
CA GLN A 445 2.68 -17.53 18.85
C GLN A 445 2.97 -18.13 20.23
N HIS A 446 4.10 -18.81 20.41
CA HIS A 446 4.49 -19.36 21.71
C HIS A 446 4.67 -18.30 22.79
N THR A 447 5.27 -17.16 22.43
CA THR A 447 5.48 -16.04 23.36
C THR A 447 4.15 -15.44 23.80
N LEU A 448 3.26 -15.12 22.85
CA LEU A 448 1.94 -14.55 23.14
C LEU A 448 1.07 -15.53 23.93
N HIS A 449 1.08 -16.82 23.58
CA HIS A 449 0.28 -17.82 24.27
C HIS A 449 0.69 -17.95 25.74
N ARG A 450 2.00 -18.04 26.03
CA ARG A 450 2.51 -18.08 27.42
C ARG A 450 2.16 -16.81 28.20
N GLN A 451 2.23 -15.64 27.55
CA GLN A 451 1.85 -14.38 28.18
C GLN A 451 0.35 -14.37 28.50
N HIS A 452 -0.49 -14.77 27.55
CA HIS A 452 -1.94 -14.85 27.73
C HIS A 452 -2.33 -15.81 28.86
N GLU A 453 -1.79 -17.03 28.91
CA GLU A 453 -2.09 -17.99 29.99
C GLU A 453 -1.62 -17.52 31.37
N ARG A 454 -0.46 -16.87 31.46
CA ARG A 454 0.01 -16.27 32.72
C ARG A 454 -0.95 -15.18 33.19
N LEU A 455 -1.42 -14.35 32.27
CA LEU A 455 -2.35 -13.27 32.58
C LEU A 455 -3.71 -13.80 33.02
N GLU A 456 -4.26 -14.82 32.36
CA GLU A 456 -5.52 -15.45 32.77
C GLU A 456 -5.43 -16.06 34.18
N ARG A 457 -4.31 -16.72 34.52
CA ARG A 457 -4.09 -17.20 35.89
C ARG A 457 -4.03 -16.07 36.92
N ILE A 458 -3.38 -14.96 36.58
CA ILE A 458 -3.33 -13.77 37.46
C ILE A 458 -4.74 -13.20 37.65
N LYS A 459 -5.55 -13.07 36.59
CA LYS A 459 -6.94 -12.59 36.70
C LYS A 459 -7.77 -13.46 37.63
N VAL A 460 -7.72 -14.79 37.46
CA VAL A 460 -8.44 -15.74 38.33
C VAL A 460 -7.97 -15.62 39.77
N ALA A 461 -6.66 -15.50 40.01
CA ALA A 461 -6.11 -15.32 41.36
C ALA A 461 -6.56 -13.99 42.01
N LEU A 462 -6.59 -12.90 41.24
CA LEU A 462 -7.07 -11.59 41.71
C LEU A 462 -8.57 -11.61 42.05
N LEU A 463 -9.39 -12.29 41.25
CA LEU A 463 -10.82 -12.45 41.50
C LEU A 463 -11.09 -13.37 42.71
N ALA A 464 -10.33 -14.46 42.85
CA ALA A 464 -10.40 -15.30 44.04
C ALA A 464 -9.99 -14.51 45.30
N GLY A 465 -8.95 -13.67 45.20
CA GLY A 465 -8.52 -12.78 46.28
C GLY A 465 -9.59 -11.77 46.69
N SER A 466 -10.33 -11.19 45.75
CA SER A 466 -11.42 -10.24 46.06
C SER A 466 -12.61 -10.95 46.75
N VAL A 467 -12.94 -12.17 46.33
CA VAL A 467 -13.96 -13.00 46.99
C VAL A 467 -13.53 -13.37 48.41
N LEU A 468 -12.29 -13.79 48.61
CA LEU A 468 -11.74 -14.08 49.95
C LEU A 468 -11.74 -12.85 50.85
N GLY A 469 -11.41 -11.67 50.30
CA GLY A 469 -11.55 -10.39 51.01
C GLY A 469 -13.00 -10.13 51.45
N ALA A 470 -13.97 -10.36 50.56
CA ALA A 470 -15.38 -10.21 50.88
C ALA A 470 -15.82 -11.16 52.02
N LEU A 471 -15.41 -12.43 51.96
CA LEU A 471 -15.67 -13.41 53.02
C LEU A 471 -15.02 -12.99 54.34
N ALA A 472 -13.78 -12.47 54.31
CA ALA A 472 -13.12 -11.97 55.50
C ALA A 472 -13.89 -10.81 56.16
N LEU A 473 -14.48 -9.90 55.37
CA LEU A 473 -15.37 -8.86 55.90
C LEU A 473 -16.64 -9.42 56.51
N ILE A 474 -17.20 -10.49 55.97
CA ILE A 474 -18.44 -11.09 56.48
C ILE A 474 -18.18 -11.75 57.84
N PHE A 475 -17.11 -12.56 57.95
CA PHE A 475 -16.84 -13.37 59.14
C PHE A 475 -16.05 -12.64 60.23
N PHE A 476 -15.12 -11.75 59.87
CA PHE A 476 -14.15 -11.15 60.79
C PHE A 476 -14.30 -9.64 60.96
N LYS A 477 -15.44 -9.06 60.54
CA LYS A 477 -15.71 -7.61 60.59
C LYS A 477 -15.31 -6.95 61.92
N LYS A 478 -15.73 -7.54 63.04
CA LYS A 478 -15.52 -6.96 64.38
C LYS A 478 -14.05 -6.96 64.78
N THR A 479 -13.31 -8.01 64.43
CA THR A 479 -11.88 -8.15 64.72
C THR A 479 -11.04 -7.21 63.86
N LEU A 480 -11.42 -7.02 62.59
CA LEU A 480 -10.73 -6.12 61.66
C LEU A 480 -10.82 -4.66 62.08
N VAL A 481 -11.94 -4.23 62.67
CA VAL A 481 -12.17 -2.86 63.15
C VAL A 481 -11.21 -2.45 64.28
N HIS A 482 -10.75 -3.41 65.08
CA HIS A 482 -9.84 -3.14 66.20
C HIS A 482 -8.36 -3.26 65.83
N LEU A 483 -8.05 -3.68 64.59
CA LEU A 483 -6.68 -3.79 64.10
C LEU A 483 -6.35 -2.51 63.32
N GLU A 484 -5.62 -1.59 63.95
CA GLU A 484 -5.13 -0.39 63.28
C GLU A 484 -3.86 -0.69 62.48
N MET A 485 -3.88 -0.38 61.18
CA MET A 485 -2.70 -0.40 60.31
C MET A 485 -2.50 0.97 59.68
N MET A 486 -1.32 1.57 59.89
CA MET A 486 -0.95 2.89 59.33
C MET A 486 -2.00 4.00 59.61
N GLY A 487 -2.60 4.01 60.81
CA GLY A 487 -3.56 5.03 61.21
C GLY A 487 -4.97 4.90 60.61
N TYR A 488 -5.26 3.79 59.92
CA TYR A 488 -6.60 3.45 59.41
C TYR A 488 -7.04 2.08 59.91
N ASP A 489 -8.35 1.89 60.04
CA ASP A 489 -8.98 0.60 60.29
C ASP A 489 -8.59 -0.38 59.17
N SER A 490 -8.12 -1.59 59.53
CA SER A 490 -7.78 -2.65 58.57
C SER A 490 -8.94 -3.01 57.63
N LYS A 491 -10.19 -2.76 58.04
CA LYS A 491 -11.38 -2.83 57.18
C LYS A 491 -11.29 -1.86 55.99
N ALA A 492 -10.83 -0.63 56.21
CA ALA A 492 -10.73 0.38 55.16
C ALA A 492 -9.70 -0.03 54.09
N TRP A 493 -8.53 -0.54 54.53
CA TRP A 493 -7.52 -1.10 53.64
C TRP A 493 -8.04 -2.30 52.85
N LEU A 494 -8.74 -3.21 53.52
CA LEU A 494 -9.26 -4.39 52.86
C LEU A 494 -10.34 -4.05 51.81
N VAL A 495 -11.26 -3.11 52.12
CA VAL A 495 -12.23 -2.60 51.13
C VAL A 495 -11.53 -1.84 50.00
N PHE A 496 -10.48 -1.08 50.29
CA PHE A 496 -9.68 -0.40 49.27
C PHE A 496 -9.03 -1.38 48.30
N PHE A 497 -8.36 -2.43 48.80
CA PHE A 497 -7.77 -3.46 47.94
C PHE A 497 -8.83 -4.25 47.18
N MET A 498 -9.98 -4.55 47.79
CA MET A 498 -11.12 -5.17 47.09
C MET A 498 -11.63 -4.32 45.92
N GLY A 499 -11.53 -2.99 45.98
CA GLY A 499 -11.86 -2.10 44.86
C GLY A 499 -10.70 -1.93 43.86
N LEU A 500 -9.46 -1.91 44.36
CA LEU A 500 -8.27 -1.66 43.54
C LEU A 500 -7.94 -2.84 42.61
N LEU A 501 -8.07 -4.09 43.08
CA LEU A 501 -7.73 -5.26 42.27
C LEU A 501 -8.64 -5.39 41.03
N PRO A 502 -9.99 -5.33 41.14
CA PRO A 502 -10.87 -5.35 39.96
C PRO A 502 -10.65 -4.16 39.03
N LEU A 503 -10.37 -2.97 39.56
CA LEU A 503 -10.05 -1.80 38.74
C LEU A 503 -8.84 -2.08 37.83
N TRP A 504 -7.75 -2.64 38.39
CA TRP A 504 -6.56 -2.98 37.60
C TRP A 504 -6.84 -4.07 36.56
N VAL A 505 -7.64 -5.08 36.90
CA VAL A 505 -8.08 -6.11 35.94
C VAL A 505 -8.88 -5.46 34.80
N ALA A 506 -9.81 -4.57 35.11
CA ALA A 506 -10.63 -3.89 34.10
C ALA A 506 -9.80 -3.00 33.16
N VAL A 507 -8.89 -2.18 33.70
CA VAL A 507 -7.97 -1.36 32.89
C VAL A 507 -7.10 -2.23 31.99
N TRP A 508 -6.60 -3.35 32.53
CA TRP A 508 -5.79 -4.28 31.76
C TRP A 508 -6.59 -4.99 30.67
N GLU A 509 -7.83 -5.41 30.94
CA GLU A 509 -8.71 -6.00 29.93
C GLU A 509 -9.04 -5.02 28.81
N LEU A 510 -9.29 -3.75 29.14
CA LEU A 510 -9.48 -2.69 28.15
C LEU A 510 -8.22 -2.52 27.28
N TYR A 511 -7.03 -2.53 27.88
CA TYR A 511 -5.77 -2.47 27.16
C TYR A 511 -5.55 -3.68 26.23
N GLN A 512 -5.80 -4.89 26.73
CA GLN A 512 -5.69 -6.12 25.94
C GLN A 512 -6.70 -6.18 24.79
N GLY A 513 -7.93 -5.71 25.02
CA GLY A 513 -8.95 -5.57 23.99
C GLY A 513 -8.51 -4.62 22.88
N LYS A 514 -7.97 -3.44 23.26
CA LYS A 514 -7.38 -2.47 22.33
C LYS A 514 -6.19 -3.05 21.54
N MET A 515 -5.35 -3.85 22.19
CA MET A 515 -4.19 -4.49 21.53
C MET A 515 -4.57 -5.69 20.66
N ALA A 516 -5.82 -6.16 20.73
CA ALA A 516 -6.34 -7.29 19.96
C ALA A 516 -5.48 -8.55 20.09
N THR A 517 -5.01 -8.85 21.30
CA THR A 517 -4.03 -9.93 21.54
C THR A 517 -4.56 -11.31 21.14
N ARG A 518 -5.87 -11.56 21.29
CA ARG A 518 -6.50 -12.82 20.90
C ARG A 518 -6.53 -12.98 19.38
N GLU A 519 -6.89 -11.91 18.68
CA GLU A 519 -6.92 -11.86 17.22
C GLU A 519 -5.51 -11.99 16.65
N LEU A 520 -4.53 -11.32 17.25
CA LEU A 520 -3.12 -11.42 16.87
C LEU A 520 -2.58 -12.85 17.06
N LEU A 521 -2.98 -13.54 18.13
CA LEU A 521 -2.62 -14.95 18.34
C LEU A 521 -3.25 -15.87 17.30
N TRP A 522 -4.53 -15.63 16.95
CA TRP A 522 -5.22 -16.36 15.89
C TRP A 522 -4.56 -16.13 14.52
N GLN A 523 -4.20 -14.89 14.19
CA GLN A 523 -3.51 -14.53 12.96
C GLN A 523 -2.15 -15.24 12.85
N TYR A 524 -1.32 -15.20 13.90
CA TYR A 524 -0.04 -15.92 13.89
C TYR A 524 -0.21 -17.43 13.76
N ALA A 525 -1.27 -18.00 14.35
CA ALA A 525 -1.58 -19.42 14.20
C ALA A 525 -1.97 -19.78 12.75
N ASN A 526 -2.78 -18.94 12.09
CA ASN A 526 -3.14 -19.12 10.68
C ASN A 526 -1.93 -19.00 9.76
N GLN A 527 -1.13 -17.93 9.92
CA GLN A 527 0.10 -17.73 9.15
C GLN A 527 1.07 -18.91 9.33
N SER A 528 1.32 -19.33 10.57
CA SER A 528 2.15 -20.51 10.85
C SER A 528 1.61 -21.77 10.15
N ARG A 529 0.29 -21.95 10.11
CA ARG A 529 -0.34 -23.08 9.42
C ARG A 529 -0.10 -23.03 7.90
N TYR A 530 -0.30 -21.87 7.27
CA TYR A 530 -0.10 -21.69 5.82
C TYR A 530 1.36 -21.90 5.42
N PHE A 531 2.30 -21.26 6.14
CA PHE A 531 3.74 -21.39 5.88
C PHE A 531 4.24 -22.81 6.14
N ARG A 532 3.74 -23.50 7.18
CA ARG A 532 4.09 -24.90 7.45
C ARG A 532 3.58 -25.85 6.37
N ALA A 533 2.37 -25.62 5.86
CA ALA A 533 1.82 -26.40 4.75
C ALA A 533 2.65 -26.19 3.48
N ALA A 534 2.90 -24.94 3.10
CA ALA A 534 3.71 -24.61 1.94
C ALA A 534 5.14 -25.18 2.01
N ASN A 535 5.79 -25.12 3.18
CA ASN A 535 7.13 -25.72 3.35
C ASN A 535 7.12 -27.24 3.05
N ARG A 536 6.10 -27.97 3.53
CA ARG A 536 5.96 -29.41 3.27
C ARG A 536 5.61 -29.71 1.82
N GLU A 537 4.75 -28.91 1.22
CA GLU A 537 4.32 -29.09 -0.16
C GLU A 537 5.47 -28.82 -1.15
N ILE A 538 6.32 -27.83 -0.87
CA ILE A 538 7.52 -27.55 -1.68
C ILE A 538 8.54 -28.68 -1.58
N GLU A 539 8.75 -29.26 -0.39
CA GLU A 539 9.63 -30.44 -0.22
C GLU A 539 9.16 -31.66 -1.03
N GLN A 540 7.86 -31.73 -1.34
CA GLN A 540 7.23 -32.80 -2.11
C GLN A 540 7.01 -32.45 -3.58
N ALA A 541 7.39 -31.24 -4.01
CA ALA A 541 7.15 -30.77 -5.36
C ALA A 541 8.09 -31.47 -6.35
N ASN A 542 7.51 -32.20 -7.31
CA ASN A 542 8.26 -32.95 -8.32
C ASN A 542 8.62 -32.09 -9.56
N SER A 543 8.16 -30.84 -9.62
CA SER A 543 8.42 -29.93 -10.73
C SER A 543 8.51 -28.48 -10.26
N LEU A 544 9.21 -27.65 -11.04
CA LEU A 544 9.26 -26.20 -10.82
C LEU A 544 7.87 -25.58 -10.82
N GLU A 545 7.05 -25.91 -11.82
CA GLU A 545 5.72 -25.32 -11.99
C GLU A 545 4.83 -25.61 -10.77
N ALA A 546 4.94 -26.82 -10.20
CA ALA A 546 4.25 -27.17 -8.97
C ALA A 546 4.75 -26.31 -7.80
N GLY A 547 6.07 -26.15 -7.65
CA GLY A 547 6.67 -25.28 -6.63
C GLY A 547 6.24 -23.81 -6.76
N GLN A 548 6.27 -23.27 -7.99
CA GLN A 548 5.83 -21.90 -8.28
C GLN A 548 4.34 -21.71 -7.98
N LYS A 549 3.50 -22.70 -8.29
CA LYS A 549 2.08 -22.66 -7.94
C LYS A 549 1.85 -22.61 -6.42
N ILE A 550 2.62 -23.38 -5.65
CA ILE A 550 2.56 -23.36 -4.17
C ILE A 550 2.98 -21.98 -3.63
N ILE A 551 4.04 -21.39 -4.17
CA ILE A 551 4.49 -20.03 -3.80
C ILE A 551 3.40 -19.00 -4.11
N ARG A 552 2.75 -19.10 -5.29
CA ARG A 552 1.68 -18.18 -5.71
C ARG A 552 0.46 -18.27 -4.79
N ASP A 553 0.06 -19.48 -4.40
CA ASP A 553 -1.02 -19.72 -3.43
C ASP A 553 -0.66 -19.25 -2.01
N LEU A 554 0.61 -19.43 -1.59
CA LEU A 554 1.09 -18.89 -0.32
C LEU A 554 1.07 -17.35 -0.32
N ALA A 555 1.46 -16.72 -1.43
CA ALA A 555 1.40 -15.27 -1.61
C ALA A 555 -0.04 -14.75 -1.45
N ASP A 556 -1.02 -15.39 -2.09
CA ASP A 556 -2.44 -15.04 -1.95
C ASP A 556 -2.90 -15.12 -0.50
N LYS A 557 -2.63 -16.24 0.18
CA LYS A 557 -2.99 -16.44 1.58
C LYS A 557 -2.32 -15.42 2.50
N ALA A 558 -1.04 -15.12 2.28
CA ALA A 558 -0.29 -14.17 3.08
C ALA A 558 -0.84 -12.74 2.92
N LEU A 559 -1.13 -12.32 1.68
CA LEU A 559 -1.68 -10.99 1.38
C LEU A 559 -3.12 -10.82 1.89
N ILE A 560 -3.98 -11.83 1.69
CA ILE A 560 -5.35 -11.81 2.22
C ILE A 560 -5.33 -11.65 3.74
N GLU A 561 -4.48 -12.40 4.44
CA GLU A 561 -4.43 -12.36 5.91
C GLU A 561 -3.90 -11.01 6.44
N ILE A 562 -2.90 -10.38 5.81
CA ILE A 562 -2.41 -9.06 6.25
C ILE A 562 -3.44 -7.95 5.97
N TYR A 563 -4.13 -8.03 4.84
CA TYR A 563 -5.19 -7.10 4.46
C TYR A 563 -6.39 -7.22 5.39
N MET A 564 -6.94 -8.42 5.57
CA MET A 564 -8.05 -8.68 6.50
C MET A 564 -7.70 -8.29 7.94
N TRP A 565 -6.48 -8.57 8.39
CA TRP A 565 -6.03 -8.12 9.70
C TRP A 565 -6.02 -6.60 9.83
N SER A 566 -5.56 -5.89 8.80
CA SER A 566 -5.56 -4.42 8.76
C SER A 566 -6.99 -3.88 8.84
N VAL A 567 -7.95 -4.50 8.14
CA VAL A 567 -9.39 -4.15 8.23
C VAL A 567 -9.91 -4.31 9.66
N HIS A 568 -9.75 -5.50 10.23
CA HIS A 568 -10.26 -5.80 11.58
C HIS A 568 -9.68 -4.85 12.64
N ARG A 569 -8.40 -4.51 12.50
CA ARG A 569 -7.72 -3.62 13.45
C ARG A 569 -8.13 -2.16 13.27
N TYR A 570 -8.36 -1.72 12.03
CA TYR A 570 -8.84 -0.37 11.73
C TYR A 570 -10.21 -0.09 12.39
N HIS A 571 -11.18 -1.02 12.27
CA HIS A 571 -12.50 -0.84 12.86
C HIS A 571 -12.48 -0.76 14.40
N ARG A 572 -11.64 -1.57 15.05
CA ARG A 572 -11.48 -1.55 16.51
C ARG A 572 -10.89 -0.26 17.07
N GLU A 573 -10.15 0.50 16.27
CA GLU A 573 -9.64 1.80 16.70
C GLU A 573 -10.78 2.83 16.85
N HIS A 574 -11.75 2.76 15.95
CA HIS A 574 -12.86 3.72 15.83
C HIS A 574 -14.05 3.38 16.72
N GLU A 575 -14.10 2.17 17.27
CA GLU A 575 -15.02 1.86 18.35
C GLU A 575 -14.64 2.68 19.59
N PRO A 576 -15.53 3.54 20.12
CA PRO A 576 -15.29 4.16 21.42
C PRO A 576 -15.02 3.05 22.43
N PRO A 577 -14.12 3.27 23.42
CA PRO A 577 -13.95 2.28 24.48
C PRO A 577 -15.34 2.03 25.06
N ALA A 578 -15.86 0.82 24.84
CA ALA A 578 -17.18 0.46 25.33
C ALA A 578 -17.16 0.73 26.84
N ALA A 579 -17.94 1.72 27.26
CA ALA A 579 -18.24 1.93 28.66
C ALA A 579 -19.16 0.78 29.05
N GLY A 580 -18.55 -0.36 29.38
CA GLY A 580 -19.17 -1.40 30.19
C GLY A 580 -19.22 -0.96 31.63
#